data_AF-A0A496W8P2-F1
#
_entry.id   AF-A0A496W8P2-F1
#
_cell.length_a   1.000
_cell.length_b   1.000
_cell.length_c   1.000
_cell.angle_alpha   90.00
_cell.angle_beta   90.00
_cell.angle_gamma   90.00
#
_symmetry.space_group_name_H-M   'P 1'
#
loop_
_entity.id
_entity.type
_entity.pdbx_description
1 polymer ?
#
loop_
_entity_poly.entity_id
_entity_poly.type
_entity_poly.pdbx_seq_one_letter_code
_entity_poly.pdbx_strand_id
1 'polypeptide(L)'
;MCKKRKGSGKQVLNKILDDLSTKLINNKKLSLATQKLRAGLLLHGSTSEETFELVSKLVWSSSHDDDTGKVWRQGIALKNGNIFVSDIFETIIENETLKESVMKEYPELSSMDYDAGMFAIWLVISSVQMFTQLLPVEVDDDDIDLDEWVSAVIAKFNLHFGL
;
A
#
# COMPACT_ATOMS: atom_id res chain seq x y z
N MET A 1 19.03 -10.69 -30.14
CA MET A 1 18.67 -11.53 -28.98
C MET A 1 17.88 -10.70 -27.98
N CYS A 2 16.64 -11.09 -27.67
CA CYS A 2 15.88 -10.44 -26.61
C CYS A 2 16.46 -10.90 -25.27
N LYS A 3 17.04 -9.98 -24.47
CA LYS A 3 17.49 -10.33 -23.10
C LYS A 3 16.29 -10.86 -22.31
N LYS A 4 16.38 -12.09 -21.82
CA LYS A 4 15.36 -12.65 -20.93
C LYS A 4 15.29 -11.79 -19.67
N ARG A 5 14.15 -11.13 -19.45
CA ARG A 5 13.89 -10.37 -18.22
C ARG A 5 13.81 -11.36 -17.04
N LYS A 6 14.40 -11.01 -15.90
CA LYS A 6 14.41 -11.84 -14.68
C LYS A 6 13.37 -11.31 -13.69
N GLY A 7 12.83 -12.20 -12.85
CA GLY A 7 11.80 -11.89 -11.84
C GLY A 7 10.38 -12.14 -12.34
N SER A 8 9.50 -12.54 -11.41
CA SER A 8 8.05 -12.65 -11.65
C SER A 8 7.38 -11.27 -11.59
N GLY A 9 6.19 -11.14 -12.17
CA GLY A 9 5.40 -9.90 -12.11
C GLY A 9 5.14 -9.43 -10.67
N LYS A 10 4.88 -10.36 -9.75
CA LYS A 10 4.74 -10.10 -8.31
C LYS A 10 6.00 -9.44 -7.73
N GLN A 11 7.18 -10.01 -8.00
CA GLN A 11 8.46 -9.45 -7.51
C GLN A 11 8.72 -8.06 -8.07
N VAL A 12 8.40 -7.84 -9.36
CA VAL A 12 8.56 -6.53 -10.00
C VAL A 12 7.61 -5.50 -9.39
N LEU A 13 6.33 -5.83 -9.19
CA LEU A 13 5.39 -4.94 -8.52
C LEU A 13 5.84 -4.59 -7.12
N ASN A 14 6.23 -5.57 -6.30
CA ASN A 14 6.68 -5.33 -4.94
C ASN A 14 7.87 -4.37 -4.90
N LYS A 15 8.86 -4.54 -5.78
CA LYS A 15 10.01 -3.63 -5.83
C LYS A 15 9.66 -2.23 -6.34
N ILE A 16 8.63 -2.10 -7.18
CA ILE A 16 8.13 -0.79 -7.59
C ILE A 16 7.40 -0.10 -6.43
N LEU A 17 6.55 -0.83 -5.71
CA LEU A 17 5.81 -0.27 -4.56
C LEU A 17 6.76 0.17 -3.46
N ASP A 18 7.75 -0.66 -3.15
CA ASP A 18 8.84 -0.37 -2.22
C ASP A 18 9.61 0.93 -2.55
N ASP A 19 10.08 1.10 -3.80
CA ASP A 19 10.75 2.34 -4.25
C ASP A 19 9.84 3.58 -4.16
N LEU A 20 8.53 3.39 -4.32
CA LEU A 20 7.56 4.48 -4.27
C LEU A 20 7.14 4.82 -2.83
N SER A 21 7.03 3.85 -1.93
CA SER A 21 6.57 4.03 -0.55
C SER A 21 7.64 4.62 0.37
N THR A 22 8.92 4.42 0.09
CA THR A 22 10.02 4.83 0.98
C THR A 22 10.63 6.20 0.64
N LYS A 23 10.18 6.86 -0.45
CA LYS A 23 10.82 8.10 -0.96
C LYS A 23 9.82 9.15 -1.41
N LEU A 24 10.06 10.41 -1.05
CA LEU A 24 9.29 11.53 -1.57
C LEU A 24 9.61 11.77 -3.05
N ILE A 25 8.65 11.50 -3.93
CA ILE A 25 8.79 11.73 -5.36
C ILE A 25 8.47 13.18 -5.70
N ASN A 26 9.43 13.88 -6.28
CA ASN A 26 9.21 15.25 -6.78
C ASN A 26 8.05 15.29 -7.80
N ASN A 27 7.22 16.34 -7.74
CA ASN A 27 6.08 16.54 -8.64
C ASN A 27 6.43 16.38 -10.15
N LYS A 28 7.63 16.80 -10.58
CA LYS A 28 8.10 16.64 -11.97
C LYS A 28 8.29 15.19 -12.39
N LYS A 29 8.41 14.25 -11.44
CA LYS A 29 8.63 12.82 -11.66
C LYS A 29 7.38 11.96 -11.39
N LEU A 30 6.26 12.55 -10.97
CA LEU A 30 5.01 11.81 -10.69
C LEU A 30 4.46 11.07 -11.92
N SER A 31 4.65 11.62 -13.12
CA SER A 31 4.24 10.96 -14.37
C SER A 31 5.00 9.64 -14.58
N LEU A 32 6.30 9.63 -14.31
CA LEU A 32 7.13 8.42 -14.38
C LEU A 32 6.77 7.43 -13.27
N ALA A 33 6.54 7.91 -12.04
CA ALA A 33 6.08 7.08 -10.92
C ALA A 33 4.75 6.39 -11.26
N THR A 34 3.80 7.13 -11.83
CA THR A 34 2.53 6.60 -12.35
C THR A 34 2.76 5.52 -13.42
N GLN A 35 3.66 5.75 -14.37
CA GLN A 35 3.97 4.75 -15.40
C GLN A 35 4.57 3.47 -14.80
N LYS A 36 5.50 3.60 -13.85
CA LYS A 36 6.08 2.47 -13.12
C LYS A 36 4.98 1.68 -12.39
N LEU A 37 4.16 2.36 -11.60
CA LEU A 37 3.04 1.75 -10.87
C LEU A 37 2.15 0.93 -11.80
N ARG A 38 1.68 1.55 -12.89
CA ARG A 38 0.81 0.89 -13.87
C ARG A 38 1.47 -0.32 -14.51
N ALA A 39 2.74 -0.21 -14.88
CA ALA A 39 3.49 -1.34 -15.43
C ALA A 39 3.60 -2.49 -14.41
N GLY A 40 3.87 -2.19 -13.15
CA GLY A 40 3.90 -3.18 -12.07
C GLY A 40 2.56 -3.90 -11.90
N LEU A 41 1.45 -3.15 -11.85
CA LEU A 41 0.10 -3.72 -11.71
C LEU A 41 -0.24 -4.64 -12.88
N LEU A 42 0.06 -4.25 -14.12
CA LEU A 42 -0.18 -5.07 -15.31
C LEU A 42 0.72 -6.33 -15.33
N LEU A 43 1.98 -6.20 -14.90
CA LEU A 43 2.90 -7.34 -14.83
C LEU A 43 2.44 -8.40 -13.81
N HIS A 44 1.86 -7.97 -12.69
CA HIS A 44 1.37 -8.88 -11.66
C HIS A 44 -0.03 -9.42 -11.92
N GLY A 45 -0.99 -8.54 -12.26
CA GLY A 45 -2.40 -8.88 -12.37
C GLY A 45 -2.75 -9.55 -13.69
N SER A 46 -2.65 -8.80 -14.79
CA SER A 46 -2.96 -9.28 -16.15
C SER A 46 -2.65 -8.17 -17.17
N THR A 47 -2.44 -8.55 -18.43
CA THR A 47 -2.35 -7.63 -19.58
C THR A 47 -3.58 -7.73 -20.48
N SER A 48 -4.75 -8.11 -19.94
CA SER A 48 -6.03 -8.04 -20.66
C SER A 48 -6.46 -6.58 -20.88
N GLU A 49 -7.24 -6.33 -21.93
CA GLU A 49 -7.76 -4.98 -22.25
C GLU A 49 -8.51 -4.36 -21.07
N GLU A 50 -9.36 -5.14 -20.41
CA GLU A 50 -10.06 -4.73 -19.18
C GLU A 50 -9.09 -4.27 -18.08
N THR A 51 -7.98 -5.00 -17.87
CA THR A 51 -6.99 -4.61 -16.85
C THR A 51 -6.26 -3.33 -17.25
N PHE A 52 -5.97 -3.15 -18.55
CA PHE A 52 -5.43 -1.89 -19.06
C PHE A 52 -6.38 -0.72 -18.78
N GLU A 53 -7.68 -0.90 -18.98
CA GLU A 53 -8.68 0.13 -18.70
C GLU A 53 -8.73 0.49 -17.21
N LEU A 54 -8.78 -0.51 -16.32
CA LEU A 54 -8.76 -0.30 -14.87
C LEU A 54 -7.50 0.45 -14.42
N VAL A 55 -6.32 -0.05 -14.82
CA VAL A 55 -5.03 0.53 -14.45
C VAL A 55 -4.84 1.94 -15.04
N SER A 56 -5.47 2.24 -16.18
CA SER A 56 -5.46 3.60 -16.76
C SER A 56 -6.07 4.67 -15.85
N LYS A 57 -6.93 4.26 -14.90
CA LYS A 57 -7.59 5.14 -13.93
C LYS A 57 -6.75 5.38 -12.68
N LEU A 58 -5.64 4.66 -12.49
CA LEU A 58 -4.80 4.77 -11.31
C LEU A 58 -3.59 5.69 -11.56
N VAL A 59 -3.20 6.47 -10.56
CA VAL A 59 -2.03 7.34 -10.58
C VAL A 59 -1.26 7.22 -9.27
N TRP A 60 0.05 7.53 -9.31
CA TRP A 60 0.78 7.86 -8.10
C TRP A 60 0.65 9.36 -7.87
N SER A 61 0.05 9.77 -6.76
CA SER A 61 -0.33 11.16 -6.51
C SER A 61 0.16 11.67 -5.15
N SER A 62 -0.02 12.98 -4.92
CA SER A 62 0.35 13.68 -3.69
C SER A 62 -0.89 14.28 -3.02
N SER A 63 -0.93 14.22 -1.69
CA SER A 63 -1.76 15.09 -0.84
C SER A 63 -0.88 16.20 -0.25
N HIS A 64 -1.46 17.39 -0.15
CA HIS A 64 -0.79 18.55 0.42
C HIS A 64 -1.50 18.96 1.71
N ASP A 65 -0.73 19.54 2.62
CA ASP A 65 -1.23 20.14 3.84
C ASP A 65 -1.83 21.50 3.47
N ASP A 66 -3.07 21.75 3.87
CA ASP A 66 -3.83 22.92 3.41
C ASP A 66 -3.21 24.25 3.89
N ASP A 67 -2.56 24.24 5.05
CA ASP A 67 -1.97 25.43 5.67
C ASP A 67 -0.59 25.77 5.08
N THR A 68 0.23 24.74 4.85
CA THR A 68 1.64 24.91 4.44
C THR A 68 1.88 24.66 2.95
N GLY A 69 0.94 24.03 2.25
CA GLY A 69 1.07 23.57 0.88
C GLY A 69 2.14 22.48 0.69
N LYS A 70 2.69 21.92 1.77
CA LYS A 70 3.71 20.88 1.71
C LYS A 70 3.07 19.53 1.45
N VAL A 71 3.74 18.70 0.66
CA VAL A 71 3.33 17.30 0.52
C VAL A 71 3.47 16.62 1.88
N TRP A 72 2.43 15.92 2.33
CA TRP A 72 2.49 15.09 3.54
C TRP A 72 2.30 13.60 3.24
N ARG A 73 1.70 13.26 2.09
CA ARG A 73 1.43 11.88 1.65
C ARG A 73 1.58 11.74 0.15
N GLN A 74 2.11 10.60 -0.29
CA GLN A 74 2.02 10.12 -1.67
C GLN A 74 1.59 8.66 -1.72
N GLY A 75 0.95 8.24 -2.80
CA GLY A 75 0.31 6.92 -2.83
C GLY A 75 -0.47 6.66 -4.11
N ILE A 76 -1.09 5.47 -4.16
CA ILE A 76 -1.97 5.07 -5.25
C ILE A 76 -3.32 5.77 -5.10
N ALA A 77 -3.71 6.53 -6.12
CA ALA A 77 -4.97 7.25 -6.16
C ALA A 77 -5.72 7.06 -7.48
N LEU A 78 -7.03 7.30 -7.45
CA LEU A 78 -7.84 7.45 -8.64
C LEU A 78 -7.50 8.78 -9.32
N LYS A 79 -7.21 8.72 -10.62
CA LYS A 79 -6.88 9.88 -11.46
C LYS A 79 -7.94 10.97 -11.36
N ASN A 80 -9.21 10.58 -11.30
CA ASN A 80 -10.32 11.50 -11.16
C ASN A 80 -10.61 11.69 -9.68
N GLY A 81 -10.51 12.92 -9.20
CA GLY A 81 -10.82 13.27 -7.80
C GLY A 81 -9.65 13.12 -6.82
N ASN A 82 -8.52 12.54 -7.24
CA ASN A 82 -7.34 12.36 -6.37
C ASN A 82 -7.63 11.58 -5.08
N ILE A 83 -8.52 10.58 -5.17
CA ILE A 83 -8.96 9.78 -4.02
C ILE A 83 -7.99 8.61 -3.86
N PHE A 84 -7.36 8.46 -2.70
CA PHE A 84 -6.40 7.39 -2.45
C PHE A 84 -7.12 6.06 -2.23
N VAL A 85 -6.47 4.96 -2.65
CA VAL A 85 -7.03 3.60 -2.45
C VAL A 85 -7.22 3.29 -0.97
N SER A 86 -6.33 3.77 -0.11
CA SER A 86 -6.44 3.73 1.35
C SER A 86 -7.71 4.43 1.84
N ASP A 87 -7.98 5.66 1.39
CA ASP A 87 -9.17 6.43 1.78
C ASP A 87 -10.47 5.70 1.38
N ILE A 88 -10.48 5.05 0.20
CA ILE A 88 -11.62 4.23 -0.24
C ILE A 88 -11.80 3.04 0.71
N PHE A 89 -10.73 2.36 1.07
CA PHE A 89 -10.79 1.22 1.97
C PHE A 89 -11.27 1.63 3.37
N GLU A 90 -10.77 2.73 3.91
CA GLU A 90 -11.22 3.30 5.20
C GLU A 90 -12.73 3.55 5.18
N THR A 91 -13.25 4.17 4.12
CA THR A 91 -14.69 4.40 3.95
C THR A 91 -15.49 3.08 3.88
N ILE A 92 -14.92 2.04 3.26
CA ILE A 92 -15.56 0.73 3.12
C ILE A 92 -15.66 0.03 4.49
N ILE A 93 -14.60 0.03 5.29
CA ILE A 93 -14.57 -0.70 6.56
C ILE A 93 -15.34 -0.01 7.69
N GLU A 94 -15.57 1.31 7.57
CA GLU A 94 -16.47 2.05 8.48
C GLU A 94 -17.96 1.76 8.20
N ASN A 95 -18.28 0.98 7.17
CA ASN A 95 -19.65 0.61 6.85
C ASN A 95 -20.15 -0.59 7.67
N GLU A 96 -20.97 -0.31 8.68
CA GLU A 96 -21.57 -1.35 9.54
C GLU A 96 -22.39 -2.40 8.77
N THR A 97 -23.08 -2.03 7.69
CA THR A 97 -23.83 -2.99 6.88
C THR A 97 -22.90 -4.01 6.20
N LEU A 98 -21.70 -3.59 5.79
CA LEU A 98 -20.70 -4.50 5.24
C LEU A 98 -20.18 -5.45 6.33
N LYS A 99 -19.87 -4.92 7.52
CA LYS A 99 -19.46 -5.73 8.67
C LYS A 99 -20.50 -6.81 8.98
N GLU A 100 -21.76 -6.43 9.12
CA GLU A 100 -22.87 -7.36 9.35
C GLU A 100 -22.98 -8.42 8.25
N SER A 101 -22.84 -8.01 6.98
CA SER A 101 -22.89 -8.94 5.85
C SER A 101 -21.75 -9.95 5.86
N VAL A 102 -20.53 -9.53 6.18
CA VAL A 102 -19.36 -10.42 6.27
C VAL A 102 -19.51 -11.38 7.45
N MET A 103 -19.92 -10.89 8.62
CA MET A 103 -20.14 -11.73 9.80
C MET A 103 -21.30 -12.73 9.61
N LYS A 104 -22.29 -12.40 8.76
CA LYS A 104 -23.35 -13.33 8.38
C LYS A 104 -22.85 -14.44 7.45
N GLU A 105 -21.94 -14.11 6.53
CA GLU A 105 -21.32 -15.08 5.61
C GLU A 105 -20.34 -16.01 6.33
N TYR A 106 -19.65 -15.51 7.37
CA TYR A 106 -18.72 -16.26 8.21
C TYR A 106 -19.13 -16.21 9.69
N PRO A 107 -20.14 -16.99 10.11
CA PRO A 107 -20.72 -16.93 11.46
C PRO A 107 -19.75 -17.25 12.60
N GLU A 108 -18.62 -17.89 12.29
CA GLU A 108 -17.54 -18.21 13.24
C GLU A 108 -16.67 -17.01 13.58
N LEU A 109 -16.69 -15.93 12.78
CA LEU A 109 -15.91 -14.73 13.08
C LEU A 109 -16.53 -13.99 14.27
N SER A 110 -15.73 -13.77 15.31
CA SER A 110 -16.07 -12.77 16.31
C SER A 110 -15.89 -11.36 15.73
N SER A 111 -16.47 -10.35 16.38
CA SER A 111 -16.19 -8.95 16.01
C SER A 111 -14.69 -8.65 16.05
N MET A 112 -13.96 -9.21 17.02
CA MET A 112 -12.53 -8.99 17.15
C MET A 112 -11.75 -9.60 15.99
N ASP A 113 -12.15 -10.78 15.49
CA ASP A 113 -11.52 -11.41 14.33
C ASP A 113 -11.74 -10.58 13.06
N TYR A 114 -12.94 -10.05 12.89
CA TYR A 114 -13.25 -9.12 11.81
C TYR A 114 -12.39 -7.86 11.89
N ASP A 115 -12.37 -7.21 13.06
CA ASP A 115 -11.62 -5.97 13.29
C ASP A 115 -10.11 -6.20 13.07
N ALA A 116 -9.58 -7.34 13.53
CA ALA A 116 -8.17 -7.73 13.29
C ALA A 116 -7.88 -7.95 11.80
N GLY A 117 -8.78 -8.59 11.06
CA GLY A 117 -8.66 -8.78 9.62
C GLY A 117 -8.67 -7.46 8.85
N MET A 118 -9.58 -6.55 9.19
CA MET A 118 -9.64 -5.22 8.57
C MET A 118 -8.41 -4.38 8.91
N PHE A 119 -7.93 -4.45 10.16
CA PHE A 119 -6.69 -3.79 10.58
C PHE A 119 -5.48 -4.30 9.80
N ALA A 120 -5.37 -5.62 9.59
CA ALA A 120 -4.28 -6.19 8.79
C ALA A 120 -4.32 -5.70 7.33
N ILE A 121 -5.49 -5.65 6.69
CA ILE A 121 -5.62 -5.12 5.32
C ILE A 121 -5.26 -3.63 5.28
N TRP A 122 -5.72 -2.85 6.26
CA TRP A 122 -5.38 -1.43 6.37
C TRP A 122 -3.87 -1.21 6.48
N LEU A 123 -3.17 -1.99 7.31
CA LEU A 123 -1.70 -1.92 7.43
C LEU A 123 -1.00 -2.23 6.10
N VAL A 124 -1.46 -3.25 5.35
CA VAL A 124 -0.87 -3.61 4.05
C VAL A 124 -1.13 -2.56 2.97
N ILE A 125 -2.33 -1.97 2.93
CA ILE A 125 -2.65 -0.92 1.94
C ILE A 125 -1.97 0.40 2.33
N SER A 126 -1.85 0.70 3.62
CA SER A 126 -1.18 1.91 4.09
C SER A 126 0.33 1.84 3.98
N SER A 127 0.94 0.65 4.09
CA SER A 127 2.40 0.48 3.96
C SER A 127 2.92 0.79 2.56
N VAL A 128 2.08 0.74 1.53
CA VAL A 128 2.45 1.12 0.16
C VAL A 128 2.27 2.62 -0.12
N GLN A 129 1.94 3.40 0.90
CA GLN A 129 1.93 4.86 0.84
C GLN A 129 3.22 5.42 1.43
N MET A 130 3.59 6.58 0.94
CA MET A 130 4.70 7.36 1.45
C MET A 130 4.16 8.50 2.32
N PHE A 131 4.66 8.64 3.54
CA PHE A 131 4.33 9.76 4.43
C PHE A 131 5.56 10.60 4.76
N THR A 132 5.47 11.93 4.60
CA THR A 132 6.62 12.84 4.79
C THR A 132 7.17 12.83 6.21
N GLN A 133 6.33 12.56 7.20
CA GLN A 133 6.76 12.41 8.60
C GLN A 133 7.64 11.18 8.86
N LEU A 134 7.60 10.15 7.98
CA LEU A 134 8.37 8.93 8.12
C LEU A 134 9.75 9.02 7.46
N LEU A 135 9.96 9.97 6.55
CA LEU A 135 11.25 10.17 5.86
C LEU A 135 12.49 10.16 6.77
N PRO A 136 12.49 10.73 7.99
CA PRO A 136 13.66 10.71 8.85
C PRO A 136 14.09 9.32 9.33
N VAL A 137 13.21 8.32 9.24
CA VAL A 137 13.47 6.93 9.68
C VAL A 137 13.53 5.94 8.52
N GLU A 138 13.29 6.38 7.29
CA GLU A 138 13.49 5.56 6.10
C GLU A 138 14.99 5.39 5.84
N VAL A 139 15.40 4.15 5.58
CA VAL A 139 16.79 3.77 5.24
C VAL A 139 16.79 2.99 3.92
N ASP A 140 17.97 2.81 3.32
CA ASP A 140 18.07 1.97 2.12
C ASP A 140 17.82 0.49 2.47
N ASP A 141 17.30 -0.31 1.52
CA ASP A 141 16.93 -1.73 1.74
C ASP A 141 18.04 -2.55 2.41
N ASP A 142 19.30 -2.28 2.04
CA ASP A 142 20.48 -3.00 2.52
C ASP A 142 20.85 -2.64 3.98
N ASP A 143 20.30 -1.54 4.51
CA ASP A 143 20.53 -1.04 5.88
C ASP A 143 19.37 -1.42 6.84
N ILE A 144 18.35 -2.14 6.37
CA ILE A 144 17.23 -2.57 7.21
C ILE A 144 17.65 -3.76 8.09
N ASP A 145 17.73 -3.55 9.40
CA ASP A 145 17.96 -4.60 10.42
C ASP A 145 16.70 -5.46 10.65
N LEU A 146 16.21 -6.12 9.60
CA LEU A 146 14.92 -6.83 9.60
C LEU A 146 14.83 -7.87 10.71
N ASP A 147 15.85 -8.71 10.86
CA ASP A 147 15.86 -9.80 11.85
C ASP A 147 15.83 -9.27 13.29
N GLU A 148 16.48 -8.13 13.55
CA GLU A 148 16.47 -7.48 14.87
C GLU A 148 15.08 -6.90 15.17
N TRP A 149 14.50 -6.16 14.22
CA TRP A 149 13.15 -5.61 14.34
C TRP A 149 12.12 -6.70 14.61
N VAL A 150 12.14 -7.78 13.81
CA VAL A 150 11.22 -8.91 13.96
C VAL A 150 11.42 -9.57 15.33
N SER A 151 12.66 -9.84 15.74
CA SER A 151 12.95 -10.45 17.03
C SER A 151 12.48 -9.58 18.21
N ALA A 152 12.72 -8.28 18.15
CA ALA A 152 12.32 -7.33 19.19
C ALA A 152 10.79 -7.23 19.32
N VAL A 153 10.07 -7.20 18.19
CA VAL A 153 8.60 -7.12 18.20
C VAL A 153 7.97 -8.45 18.66
N ILE A 154 8.50 -9.60 18.23
CA ILE A 154 8.07 -10.92 18.73
C ILE A 154 8.24 -11.00 20.25
N ALA A 155 9.39 -10.58 20.78
CA ALA A 155 9.64 -10.58 22.23
C ALA A 155 8.64 -9.70 22.99
N LYS A 156 8.32 -8.51 22.47
CA LYS A 156 7.31 -7.61 23.06
C LYS A 156 5.91 -8.22 23.00
N PHE A 157 5.53 -8.84 21.89
CA PHE A 157 4.25 -9.50 21.73
C PHE A 157 4.10 -10.66 22.73
N ASN A 158 5.11 -11.52 22.83
CA ASN A 158 5.13 -12.63 23.78
C ASN A 158 5.07 -12.14 25.23
N LEU A 159 5.80 -11.08 25.57
CA LEU A 159 5.74 -10.48 26.92
C LEU A 159 4.34 -9.92 27.23
N HIS A 160 3.68 -9.29 26.27
CA HIS A 160 2.33 -8.73 26.46
C HIS A 160 1.30 -9.82 26.75
N PHE A 161 1.41 -10.98 26.09
CA PHE A 161 0.45 -12.09 26.21
C PHE A 161 0.91 -13.25 27.10
N GLY A 162 2.14 -13.23 27.61
CA GLY A 162 2.72 -14.30 28.44
C GLY A 162 2.99 -15.61 27.67
N LEU A 163 3.44 -15.51 26.42
CA LEU A 163 3.76 -16.66 25.54
C LEU A 163 5.23 -17.09 25.60
#